data_AF-X0Y9X3-F1
#
_entry.id   AF-X0Y9X3-F1
#
_cell.length_a   1.000
_cell.length_b   1.000
_cell.length_c   1.000
_cell.angle_alpha   90.00
_cell.angle_beta   90.00
_cell.angle_gamma   90.00
#
_symmetry.space_group_name_H-M   'P 1'
#
loop_
_entity.id
_entity.type
_entity.pdbx_description
1 polymer ?
#
loop_
_entity_poly.entity_id
_entity_poly.type
_entity_poly.pdbx_seq_one_letter_code
_entity_poly.pdbx_strand_id
1 'polypeptide(L)'
;ASIKNYIGFDGREGEAKGNVNAFREGRGIRGLFMTSKGVDPDSEQWGTMALTTTASRVTFKRSWSEERRKRLLHFWDDLSEDGRLDDVSYAPQDAPVGSLAAEVAIPAGGEEEITFLLTWHFPNRQTWTPGNSGEECGCAGDRLGNYYATQYRDAWDVAESVASQLADLEETTLGFVHAFLGSDLPSQVKEAALYNLSTLRTQTCFRTEDGRFFGWEGCSDDRGCCLGSCTHVWNYEQATAFMFGELA
;
A
#
# COMPACT_ATOMS: atom_id res chain seq x y z
N ALA A 1 -11.54 0.78 10.93
CA ALA A 1 -10.61 1.48 10.02
C ALA A 1 -11.38 2.29 8.98
N SER A 2 -10.89 3.48 8.61
CA SER A 2 -11.52 4.34 7.59
C SER A 2 -10.45 4.87 6.65
N ILE A 3 -10.73 4.89 5.35
CA ILE A 3 -9.80 5.41 4.33
C ILE A 3 -10.58 6.03 3.18
N LYS A 4 -10.07 7.13 2.64
CA LYS A 4 -10.61 7.71 1.41
C LYS A 4 -10.08 6.94 0.21
N ASN A 5 -10.95 6.73 -0.77
CA ASN A 5 -10.53 6.23 -2.07
C ASN A 5 -9.87 7.38 -2.86
N TYR A 6 -8.53 7.45 -2.76
CA TYR A 6 -7.70 8.46 -3.41
C TYR A 6 -7.24 8.08 -4.82
N ILE A 7 -7.73 6.98 -5.41
CA ILE A 7 -7.35 6.58 -6.78
C ILE A 7 -7.60 7.75 -7.73
N GLY A 8 -6.59 8.09 -8.54
CA GLY A 8 -6.61 9.28 -9.39
C GLY A 8 -5.88 10.49 -8.84
N PHE A 9 -5.56 10.56 -7.54
CA PHE A 9 -4.82 11.67 -6.94
C PHE A 9 -3.71 11.17 -6.00
N ASP A 10 -2.46 11.42 -6.37
CA ASP A 10 -1.27 10.96 -5.61
C ASP A 10 -0.82 11.93 -4.50
N GLY A 11 -1.57 13.02 -4.29
CA GLY A 11 -1.22 14.10 -3.38
C GLY A 11 -0.64 15.34 -4.06
N ARG A 12 -0.30 15.24 -5.35
CA ARG A 12 0.26 16.32 -6.14
C ARG A 12 -0.41 16.47 -7.51
N GLU A 13 -0.50 15.37 -8.25
CA GLU A 13 -1.01 15.31 -9.62
C GLU A 13 -2.26 14.43 -9.73
N GLY A 14 -2.98 14.63 -10.82
CA GLY A 14 -4.24 13.94 -11.10
C GLY A 14 -5.43 14.50 -10.30
N GLU A 15 -6.56 13.84 -10.46
CA GLU A 15 -7.79 14.10 -9.75
C GLU A 15 -8.51 12.77 -9.51
N ALA A 16 -8.96 12.53 -8.27
CA ALA A 16 -9.84 11.42 -7.98
C ALA A 16 -11.17 11.63 -8.71
N LYS A 17 -11.64 10.64 -9.45
CA LYS A 17 -12.80 10.82 -10.34
C LYS A 17 -13.59 9.53 -10.50
N GLY A 18 -14.89 9.58 -10.23
CA GLY A 18 -15.78 8.42 -10.39
C GLY A 18 -15.33 7.21 -9.58
N ASN A 19 -14.79 7.43 -8.38
CA ASN A 19 -14.30 6.37 -7.50
C ASN A 19 -15.46 5.61 -6.85
N VAL A 20 -15.28 4.30 -6.69
CA VAL A 20 -16.30 3.38 -6.17
C VAL A 20 -15.70 2.47 -5.11
N ASN A 21 -16.37 2.43 -3.96
CA ASN A 21 -16.09 1.48 -2.88
C ASN A 21 -17.16 0.39 -2.91
N ALA A 22 -16.76 -0.86 -3.09
CA ALA A 22 -17.64 -2.02 -3.08
C ALA A 22 -17.27 -2.94 -1.91
N PHE A 23 -18.26 -3.35 -1.12
CA PHE A 23 -18.03 -4.41 -0.15
C PHE A 23 -17.88 -5.75 -0.86
N ARG A 24 -16.90 -6.55 -0.43
CA ARG A 24 -16.62 -7.89 -0.92
C ARG A 24 -16.33 -8.82 0.25
N GLU A 25 -16.66 -10.09 0.03
CA GLU A 25 -16.25 -11.20 0.88
C GLU A 25 -15.45 -12.17 0.01
N GLY A 26 -14.28 -12.54 0.48
CA GLY A 26 -13.33 -13.37 -0.24
C GLY A 26 -12.84 -14.54 0.61
N ARG A 27 -11.75 -15.14 0.18
CA ARG A 27 -11.11 -16.27 0.88
C ARG A 27 -10.38 -15.77 2.13
N GLY A 28 -11.02 -15.89 3.28
CA GLY A 28 -10.42 -15.55 4.58
C GLY A 28 -10.37 -14.05 4.89
N ILE A 29 -10.93 -13.21 4.02
CA ILE A 29 -10.98 -11.75 4.20
C ILE A 29 -12.34 -11.18 3.82
N ARG A 30 -12.69 -10.05 4.44
CA ARG A 30 -13.84 -9.22 4.09
C ARG A 30 -13.47 -7.76 4.13
N GLY A 31 -14.12 -6.94 3.31
CA GLY A 31 -13.87 -5.50 3.36
C GLY A 31 -14.27 -4.75 2.10
N LEU A 32 -13.62 -3.61 1.91
CA LEU A 32 -13.92 -2.67 0.82
C LEU A 32 -12.87 -2.79 -0.27
N PHE A 33 -13.32 -3.10 -1.48
CA PHE A 33 -12.55 -2.97 -2.70
C PHE A 33 -12.82 -1.62 -3.34
N MET A 34 -11.74 -0.91 -3.65
CA MET A 34 -11.75 0.48 -4.09
C MET A 34 -11.22 0.55 -5.53
N THR A 35 -12.03 1.12 -6.40
CA THR A 35 -11.75 1.26 -7.84
C THR A 35 -12.09 2.66 -8.33
N SER A 36 -11.69 2.97 -9.56
CA SER A 36 -12.13 4.16 -10.27
C SER A 36 -12.73 3.81 -11.62
N LYS A 37 -13.82 4.50 -12.00
CA LYS A 37 -14.41 4.48 -13.34
C LYS A 37 -14.08 5.73 -14.15
N GLY A 38 -13.48 6.74 -13.52
CA GLY A 38 -13.24 8.06 -14.13
C GLY A 38 -11.78 8.38 -14.39
N VAL A 39 -10.85 7.63 -13.78
CA VAL A 39 -9.40 7.76 -14.00
C VAL A 39 -8.99 6.94 -15.22
N ASP A 40 -8.17 7.53 -16.08
CA ASP A 40 -7.64 6.89 -17.28
C ASP A 40 -6.80 5.64 -16.94
N PRO A 41 -7.12 4.45 -17.47
CA PRO A 41 -6.34 3.23 -17.23
C PRO A 41 -4.84 3.31 -17.53
N ASP A 42 -4.40 4.25 -18.38
CA ASP A 42 -2.98 4.43 -18.71
C ASP A 42 -2.25 5.45 -17.78
N SER A 43 -3.00 6.15 -16.91
CA SER A 43 -2.44 7.08 -15.93
C SER A 43 -1.65 6.37 -14.84
N GLU A 44 -0.59 7.01 -14.34
CA GLU A 44 0.16 6.56 -13.15
C GLU A 44 -0.72 6.48 -11.89
N GLN A 45 -1.72 7.36 -11.79
CA GLN A 45 -2.66 7.41 -10.66
C GLN A 45 -3.78 6.36 -10.76
N TRP A 46 -3.82 5.56 -11.84
CA TRP A 46 -4.79 4.48 -12.00
C TRP A 46 -4.34 3.19 -11.30
N GLY A 47 -5.29 2.55 -10.65
CA GLY A 47 -5.05 1.31 -9.94
C GLY A 47 -6.26 0.89 -9.12
N THR A 48 -6.01 0.05 -8.12
CA THR A 48 -7.01 -0.41 -7.16
C THR A 48 -6.44 -0.37 -5.75
N MET A 49 -7.31 -0.26 -4.76
CA MET A 49 -6.96 -0.36 -3.34
C MET A 49 -7.94 -1.29 -2.64
N ALA A 50 -7.56 -1.86 -1.51
CA ALA A 50 -8.48 -2.58 -0.65
C ALA A 50 -8.19 -2.35 0.83
N LEU A 51 -9.25 -2.13 1.60
CA LEU A 51 -9.24 -2.13 3.06
C LEU A 51 -10.00 -3.36 3.53
N THR A 52 -9.30 -4.32 4.12
CA THR A 52 -9.85 -5.63 4.46
C THR A 52 -9.50 -6.05 5.88
N THR A 53 -10.20 -7.06 6.39
CA THR A 53 -9.93 -7.68 7.69
C THR A 53 -10.16 -9.18 7.61
N THR A 54 -9.46 -9.93 8.47
CA THR A 54 -9.68 -11.38 8.69
C THR A 54 -10.84 -11.65 9.65
N ALA A 55 -11.43 -10.61 10.26
CA ALA A 55 -12.52 -10.76 11.20
C ALA A 55 -13.78 -11.41 10.57
N SER A 56 -14.41 -12.29 11.36
CA SER A 56 -15.56 -13.06 10.89
C SER A 56 -16.87 -12.28 10.89
N ARG A 57 -16.96 -11.18 11.64
CA ARG A 57 -18.13 -10.30 11.70
C ARG A 57 -17.68 -8.87 11.44
N VAL A 58 -18.29 -8.25 10.44
CA VAL A 58 -17.95 -6.89 10.03
C VAL A 58 -19.19 -6.07 9.76
N THR A 59 -19.06 -4.76 9.97
CA THR A 59 -19.99 -3.74 9.50
C THR A 59 -19.19 -2.70 8.71
N PHE A 60 -19.83 -1.98 7.81
CA PHE A 60 -19.12 -1.12 6.89
C PHE A 60 -19.96 0.06 6.41
N LYS A 61 -19.27 1.08 5.90
CA LYS A 61 -19.84 2.15 5.08
C LYS A 61 -19.05 2.26 3.80
N ARG A 62 -19.72 2.28 2.66
CA ARG A 62 -19.07 2.51 1.35
C ARG A 62 -18.68 3.99 1.16
N SER A 63 -19.43 4.90 1.76
CA SER A 63 -19.22 6.34 1.65
C SER A 63 -19.70 7.06 2.90
N TRP A 64 -19.07 8.18 3.24
CA TRP A 64 -19.57 9.11 4.26
C TRP A 64 -20.49 10.15 3.64
N SER A 65 -21.25 10.87 4.47
CA SER A 65 -22.04 12.02 4.02
C SER A 65 -21.18 13.07 3.30
N GLU A 66 -21.73 13.67 2.24
CA GLU A 66 -21.15 14.82 1.53
C GLU A 66 -21.18 16.10 2.39
N GLU A 67 -21.94 16.15 3.48
CA GLU A 67 -22.01 17.31 4.34
C GLU A 67 -20.67 17.50 5.08
N ARG A 68 -19.74 18.23 4.46
CA ARG A 68 -18.34 18.37 4.88
C ARG A 68 -18.15 18.69 6.37
N ARG A 69 -19.05 19.52 6.94
CA ARG A 69 -18.99 19.92 8.37
C ARG A 69 -19.48 18.84 9.33
N LYS A 70 -20.34 17.93 8.87
CA LYS A 70 -20.98 16.91 9.72
C LYS A 70 -20.58 15.48 9.38
N ARG A 71 -19.91 15.22 8.26
CA ARG A 71 -19.58 13.84 7.82
C ARG A 71 -18.86 13.02 8.89
N LEU A 72 -17.95 13.64 9.64
CA LEU A 72 -17.24 12.98 10.74
C LEU A 72 -18.16 12.76 11.95
N LEU A 73 -19.05 13.71 12.24
CA LEU A 73 -20.04 13.59 13.30
C LEU A 73 -21.03 12.46 12.98
N HIS A 74 -21.58 12.39 11.76
CA HIS A 74 -22.46 11.30 11.34
C HIS A 74 -21.80 9.92 11.44
N PHE A 75 -20.52 9.82 11.06
CA PHE A 75 -19.77 8.58 11.25
C PHE A 75 -19.63 8.24 12.73
N TRP A 76 -19.31 9.23 13.57
CA TRP A 76 -19.08 9.02 14.98
C TRP A 76 -20.37 8.69 15.74
N ASP A 77 -21.45 9.41 15.47
CA ASP A 77 -22.77 9.21 16.08
C ASP A 77 -23.21 7.75 15.86
N ASP A 78 -23.17 7.28 14.61
CA ASP A 78 -23.48 5.89 14.22
C ASP A 78 -22.59 4.87 14.95
N LEU A 79 -21.26 5.02 14.86
CA LEU A 79 -20.34 4.08 15.49
C LEU A 79 -20.47 4.08 17.02
N SER A 80 -20.76 5.22 17.63
CA SER A 80 -20.85 5.36 19.08
C SER A 80 -22.17 4.85 19.67
N GLU A 81 -23.21 4.68 18.85
CA GLU A 81 -24.52 4.20 19.29
C GLU A 81 -24.48 2.73 19.70
N ASP A 82 -23.87 1.87 18.88
CA ASP A 82 -23.86 0.42 19.09
C ASP A 82 -22.54 -0.28 18.68
N GLY A 83 -21.52 0.48 18.25
CA GLY A 83 -20.26 -0.07 17.76
C GLY A 83 -20.32 -0.58 16.31
N ARG A 84 -21.42 -0.35 15.59
CA ARG A 84 -21.65 -0.82 14.22
C ARG A 84 -21.64 0.35 13.24
N LEU A 85 -21.61 0.00 11.96
CA LEU A 85 -21.60 0.96 10.86
C LEU A 85 -22.76 0.65 9.92
N ASP A 86 -23.68 1.60 9.79
CA ASP A 86 -24.82 1.47 8.89
C ASP A 86 -24.49 1.93 7.47
N ASP A 87 -24.58 1.03 6.50
CA ASP A 87 -24.22 1.34 5.11
C ASP A 87 -25.31 2.15 4.38
N VAL A 88 -25.32 3.47 4.63
CA VAL A 88 -26.20 4.42 3.96
C VAL A 88 -25.68 4.74 2.56
N SER A 89 -26.55 4.61 1.56
CA SER A 89 -26.22 5.02 0.18
C SER A 89 -26.32 6.53 0.03
N TYR A 90 -25.22 7.15 -0.39
CA TYR A 90 -25.17 8.57 -0.77
C TYR A 90 -25.12 8.72 -2.30
N ALA A 91 -25.26 9.95 -2.78
CA ALA A 91 -24.98 10.27 -4.18
C ALA A 91 -23.51 9.94 -4.53
N PRO A 92 -23.20 9.60 -5.80
CA PRO A 92 -21.83 9.34 -6.22
C PRO A 92 -20.89 10.51 -5.87
N GLN A 93 -19.71 10.16 -5.35
CA GLN A 93 -18.67 11.10 -4.94
C GLN A 93 -17.39 10.74 -5.69
N ASP A 94 -16.58 11.72 -6.03
CA ASP A 94 -15.33 11.49 -6.75
C ASP A 94 -14.24 10.85 -5.89
N ALA A 95 -14.29 11.04 -4.56
CA ALA A 95 -13.34 10.47 -3.61
C ALA A 95 -14.04 10.04 -2.30
N PRO A 96 -14.89 9.00 -2.32
CA PRO A 96 -15.67 8.58 -1.17
C PRO A 96 -14.78 8.01 -0.05
N VAL A 97 -15.13 8.30 1.20
CA VAL A 97 -14.51 7.70 2.38
C VAL A 97 -15.23 6.41 2.76
N GLY A 98 -14.51 5.29 2.70
CA GLY A 98 -14.99 3.99 3.14
C GLY A 98 -14.58 3.69 4.57
N SER A 99 -15.44 2.99 5.31
CA SER A 99 -15.17 2.53 6.67
C SER A 99 -15.49 1.05 6.82
N LEU A 100 -14.66 0.35 7.59
CA LEU A 100 -14.80 -1.06 7.93
C LEU A 100 -14.59 -1.21 9.44
N ALA A 101 -15.56 -1.81 10.12
CA ALA A 101 -15.50 -2.13 11.54
C ALA A 101 -15.61 -3.65 11.72
N ALA A 102 -14.76 -4.20 12.58
CA ALA A 102 -14.83 -5.59 13.00
C ALA A 102 -15.57 -5.66 14.33
N GLU A 103 -16.44 -6.66 14.47
CA GLU A 103 -17.22 -6.87 15.68
C GLU A 103 -16.78 -8.16 16.36
N VAL A 104 -16.28 -8.05 17.59
CA VAL A 104 -15.76 -9.18 18.37
C VAL A 104 -16.26 -9.05 19.81
N ALA A 105 -16.71 -10.16 20.38
CA ALA A 105 -17.09 -10.24 21.78
C ALA A 105 -15.92 -10.79 22.59
N ILE A 106 -15.33 -9.97 23.45
CA ILE A 106 -14.19 -10.36 24.28
C ILE A 106 -14.71 -10.74 25.68
N PRO A 107 -14.48 -11.98 26.16
CA PRO A 107 -14.87 -12.37 27.50
C PRO A 107 -14.06 -11.63 28.58
N ALA A 108 -14.52 -11.66 29.83
CA ALA A 108 -13.80 -11.03 30.94
C ALA A 108 -12.39 -11.63 31.10
N GLY A 109 -11.36 -10.78 31.02
CA GLY A 109 -9.95 -11.21 31.03
C GLY A 109 -9.48 -11.88 29.74
N GLY A 110 -10.30 -11.87 28.68
CA GLY A 110 -9.93 -12.35 27.35
C GLY A 110 -9.12 -11.31 26.56
N GLU A 111 -8.48 -11.80 25.51
CA GLU A 111 -7.71 -11.03 24.55
C GLU A 111 -8.06 -11.54 23.15
N GLU A 112 -8.15 -10.63 22.19
CA GLU A 112 -8.51 -10.93 20.80
C GLU A 112 -7.68 -10.06 19.86
N GLU A 113 -7.18 -10.66 18.78
CA GLU A 113 -6.41 -9.96 17.75
C GLU A 113 -7.26 -9.76 16.49
N ILE A 114 -7.26 -8.55 15.97
CA ILE A 114 -8.01 -8.20 14.77
C ILE A 114 -7.05 -7.65 13.71
N THR A 115 -6.81 -8.43 12.68
CA THR A 115 -5.95 -8.02 11.56
C THR A 115 -6.73 -7.17 10.57
N PHE A 116 -6.19 -6.01 10.21
CA PHE A 116 -6.62 -5.23 9.06
C PHE A 116 -5.50 -5.18 8.03
N LEU A 117 -5.84 -5.33 6.75
CA LEU A 117 -4.90 -5.19 5.64
C LEU A 117 -5.31 -4.00 4.78
N LEU A 118 -4.35 -3.10 4.54
CA LEU A 118 -4.43 -2.08 3.51
C LEU A 118 -3.51 -2.50 2.36
N THR A 119 -4.08 -2.67 1.18
CA THR A 119 -3.37 -3.17 0.00
C THR A 119 -3.66 -2.28 -1.20
N TRP A 120 -2.75 -2.28 -2.17
CA TRP A 120 -2.84 -1.47 -3.37
C TRP A 120 -2.24 -2.17 -4.58
N HIS A 121 -2.71 -1.78 -5.76
CA HIS A 121 -2.19 -2.22 -7.04
C HIS A 121 -2.23 -1.06 -8.03
N PHE A 122 -1.06 -0.48 -8.31
CA PHE A 122 -0.87 0.64 -9.24
C PHE A 122 0.18 0.23 -10.28
N PRO A 123 -0.23 -0.22 -11.48
CA PRO A 123 0.69 -0.84 -12.43
C PRO A 123 1.55 0.16 -13.21
N ASN A 124 1.14 1.42 -13.34
CA ASN A 124 1.67 2.33 -14.37
C ASN A 124 2.80 3.24 -13.88
N ARG A 125 3.88 2.67 -13.35
CA ARG A 125 5.10 3.43 -13.01
C ARG A 125 5.65 4.12 -14.26
N GLN A 126 5.91 5.42 -14.16
CA GLN A 126 6.56 6.17 -15.23
C GLN A 126 8.09 6.13 -15.12
N THR A 127 8.74 6.41 -16.23
CA THR A 127 10.18 6.67 -16.32
C THR A 127 10.50 7.99 -15.62
N TRP A 128 11.72 8.09 -15.16
CA TRP A 128 12.23 9.28 -14.49
C TRP A 128 12.85 10.31 -15.44
N THR A 129 12.94 9.98 -16.72
CA THR A 129 13.29 10.91 -17.81
C THR A 129 12.24 10.82 -18.92
N PRO A 130 11.04 11.41 -18.74
CA PRO A 130 10.00 11.37 -19.75
C PRO A 130 10.46 12.07 -21.03
N GLY A 131 10.09 11.58 -22.22
CA GLY A 131 10.58 12.09 -23.50
C GLY A 131 10.35 13.59 -23.78
N ASN A 132 9.49 14.25 -23.00
CA ASN A 132 9.25 15.69 -23.05
C ASN A 132 10.19 16.53 -22.16
N SER A 133 11.16 15.93 -21.46
CA SER A 133 12.12 16.62 -20.56
C SER A 133 13.24 17.37 -21.29
N GLY A 134 13.27 17.35 -22.62
CA GLY A 134 14.33 17.99 -23.43
C GLY A 134 15.63 17.18 -23.49
N GLU A 135 15.69 16.03 -22.82
CA GLU A 135 16.76 15.05 -22.94
C GLU A 135 16.21 13.85 -23.73
N GLU A 136 16.55 13.76 -25.02
CA GLU A 136 16.23 12.62 -25.89
C GLU A 136 16.99 11.37 -25.40
N CYS A 137 16.49 10.74 -24.33
CA CYS A 137 16.81 9.34 -24.06
C CYS A 137 15.88 8.52 -24.96
N GLY A 138 16.44 7.81 -25.96
CA GLY A 138 15.72 7.07 -26.99
C GLY A 138 14.93 5.84 -26.51
N CYS A 139 14.29 5.92 -25.34
CA CYS A 139 13.43 4.91 -24.79
C CYS A 139 12.05 4.97 -25.46
N ALA A 140 11.56 3.82 -25.94
CA ALA A 140 10.23 3.71 -26.50
C ALA A 140 9.18 3.71 -25.37
N GLY A 141 8.59 4.88 -25.12
CA GLY A 141 7.48 5.07 -24.17
C GLY A 141 7.93 5.41 -22.75
N ASP A 142 7.13 6.22 -22.08
CA ASP A 142 7.42 6.71 -20.72
C ASP A 142 6.99 5.72 -19.63
N ARG A 143 6.17 4.71 -19.92
CA ARG A 143 5.69 3.74 -18.92
C ARG A 143 6.66 2.57 -18.75
N LEU A 144 7.20 2.40 -17.54
CA LEU A 144 8.05 1.27 -17.14
C LEU A 144 7.28 0.14 -16.45
N GLY A 145 6.27 0.52 -15.67
CA GLY A 145 5.46 -0.38 -14.87
C GLY A 145 6.13 -0.89 -13.57
N ASN A 146 5.32 -1.45 -12.66
CA ASN A 146 5.79 -1.98 -11.37
C ASN A 146 5.83 -3.52 -11.37
N TYR A 147 6.93 -4.13 -10.94
CA TYR A 147 7.06 -5.59 -10.86
C TYR A 147 5.96 -6.25 -10.04
N TYR A 148 5.64 -5.70 -8.86
CA TYR A 148 4.64 -6.31 -7.97
C TYR A 148 3.25 -6.39 -8.65
N ALA A 149 2.96 -5.49 -9.59
CA ALA A 149 1.71 -5.50 -10.34
C ALA A 149 1.61 -6.64 -11.36
N THR A 150 2.73 -7.33 -11.67
CA THR A 150 2.76 -8.55 -12.47
C THR A 150 2.46 -9.81 -11.64
N GLN A 151 2.64 -9.72 -10.32
CA GLN A 151 2.50 -10.85 -9.40
C GLN A 151 1.04 -11.00 -8.90
N TYR A 152 0.26 -9.94 -8.99
CA TYR A 152 -1.11 -9.87 -8.50
C TYR A 152 -2.03 -9.21 -9.52
N ARG A 153 -3.29 -9.64 -9.57
CA ARG A 153 -4.27 -9.09 -10.52
C ARG A 153 -4.78 -7.71 -10.14
N ASP A 154 -5.05 -7.50 -8.85
CA ASP A 154 -5.53 -6.25 -8.27
C ASP A 154 -5.24 -6.22 -6.76
N ALA A 155 -5.62 -5.14 -6.07
CA ALA A 155 -5.42 -5.01 -4.63
C ALA A 155 -6.20 -6.05 -3.80
N TRP A 156 -7.32 -6.56 -4.30
CA TRP A 156 -8.07 -7.62 -3.60
C TRP A 156 -7.31 -8.94 -3.65
N ASP A 157 -6.71 -9.25 -4.80
CA ASP A 157 -5.85 -10.42 -4.99
C ASP A 157 -4.62 -10.37 -4.07
N VAL A 158 -4.01 -9.19 -3.91
CA VAL A 158 -2.94 -8.96 -2.93
C VAL A 158 -3.44 -9.29 -1.51
N ALA A 159 -4.62 -8.78 -1.13
CA ALA A 159 -5.18 -9.01 0.20
C ALA A 159 -5.48 -10.50 0.46
N GLU A 160 -6.12 -11.21 -0.47
CA GLU A 160 -6.38 -12.65 -0.33
C GLU A 160 -5.08 -13.44 -0.23
N SER A 161 -4.12 -13.14 -1.11
CA SER A 161 -2.82 -13.82 -1.11
C SER A 161 -2.12 -13.58 0.22
N VAL A 162 -1.87 -12.32 0.60
CA VAL A 162 -1.12 -11.98 1.82
C VAL A 162 -1.79 -12.53 3.08
N ALA A 163 -3.12 -12.43 3.20
CA ALA A 163 -3.83 -12.93 4.38
C ALA A 163 -3.63 -14.45 4.57
N SER A 164 -3.53 -15.22 3.49
CA SER A 164 -3.35 -16.68 3.56
C SER A 164 -1.96 -17.14 4.02
N GLN A 165 -0.95 -16.28 3.88
CA GLN A 165 0.46 -16.56 4.20
C GLN A 165 1.01 -15.61 5.28
N LEU A 166 0.14 -14.83 5.94
CA LEU A 166 0.58 -13.78 6.86
C LEU A 166 1.41 -14.33 8.02
N ALA A 167 0.97 -15.46 8.59
CA ALA A 167 1.69 -16.12 9.68
C ALA A 167 3.11 -16.55 9.25
N ASP A 168 3.24 -17.18 8.08
CA ASP A 168 4.54 -17.62 7.55
C ASP A 168 5.46 -16.44 7.24
N LEU A 169 4.91 -15.34 6.70
CA LEU A 169 5.65 -14.10 6.42
C LEU A 169 6.14 -13.43 7.70
N GLU A 170 5.30 -13.41 8.73
CA GLU A 170 5.64 -12.88 10.05
C GLU A 170 6.71 -13.73 10.73
N GLU A 171 6.53 -15.06 10.76
CA GLU A 171 7.51 -16.00 11.32
C GLU A 171 8.87 -15.86 10.64
N THR A 172 8.88 -15.77 9.30
CA THR A 172 10.12 -15.57 8.53
C THR A 172 10.81 -14.26 8.90
N THR A 173 10.03 -13.17 9.04
CA THR A 173 10.54 -11.86 9.42
C THR A 173 11.10 -11.87 10.85
N LEU A 174 10.36 -12.44 11.80
CA LEU A 174 10.78 -12.56 13.19
C LEU A 174 12.00 -13.46 13.34
N GLY A 175 12.07 -14.56 12.60
CA GLY A 175 13.24 -15.46 12.58
C GLY A 175 14.51 -14.72 12.18
N PHE A 176 14.45 -13.91 11.12
CA PHE A 176 15.55 -13.03 10.71
C PHE A 176 15.93 -12.02 11.82
N VAL A 177 14.94 -11.29 12.35
CA VAL A 177 15.18 -10.26 13.38
C VAL A 177 15.77 -10.88 14.65
N HIS A 178 15.24 -12.00 15.12
CA HIS A 178 15.73 -12.70 16.31
C HIS A 178 17.15 -13.25 16.11
N ALA A 179 17.45 -13.84 14.95
CA ALA A 179 18.80 -14.31 14.64
C ALA A 179 19.81 -13.15 14.68
N PHE A 180 19.47 -12.00 14.09
CA PHE A 180 20.35 -10.84 14.08
C PHE A 180 20.52 -10.22 15.49
N LEU A 181 19.42 -10.07 16.24
CA LEU A 181 19.44 -9.55 17.61
C LEU A 181 20.14 -10.50 18.61
N GLY A 182 20.17 -11.79 18.31
CA GLY A 182 20.87 -12.82 19.09
C GLY A 182 22.40 -12.85 18.89
N SER A 183 22.94 -12.11 17.93
CA SER A 183 24.40 -12.01 17.72
C SER A 183 25.13 -11.39 18.93
N ASP A 184 26.45 -11.53 18.98
CA ASP A 184 27.31 -10.92 20.00
C ASP A 184 27.70 -9.46 19.69
N LEU A 185 27.12 -8.87 18.64
CA LEU A 185 27.33 -7.48 18.27
C LEU A 185 26.78 -6.50 19.34
N PRO A 186 27.40 -5.32 19.51
CA PRO A 186 26.86 -4.25 20.34
C PRO A 186 25.45 -3.83 19.90
N SER A 187 24.60 -3.43 20.85
CA SER A 187 23.22 -3.03 20.57
C SER A 187 23.12 -1.89 19.56
N GLN A 188 24.05 -0.94 19.61
CA GLN A 188 24.11 0.21 18.68
C GLN A 188 24.36 -0.24 17.24
N VAL A 189 25.17 -1.28 17.04
CA VAL A 189 25.43 -1.85 15.71
C VAL A 189 24.18 -2.56 15.19
N LYS A 190 23.52 -3.33 16.05
CA LYS A 190 22.27 -4.02 15.70
C LYS A 190 21.18 -3.04 15.29
N GLU A 191 21.01 -1.98 16.08
CA GLU A 191 20.07 -0.90 15.82
C GLU A 191 20.37 -0.24 14.47
N ALA A 192 21.59 0.26 14.27
CA ALA A 192 21.97 0.96 13.04
C ALA A 192 21.79 0.08 11.78
N ALA A 193 22.17 -1.19 11.85
CA ALA A 193 22.02 -2.11 10.72
C ALA A 193 20.56 -2.38 10.36
N LEU A 194 19.69 -2.65 11.35
CA LEU A 194 18.27 -2.92 11.10
C LEU A 194 17.52 -1.70 10.57
N TYR A 195 17.83 -0.50 11.07
CA TYR A 195 17.19 0.73 10.58
C TYR A 195 17.49 1.01 9.11
N ASN A 196 18.72 0.72 8.64
CA ASN A 196 19.10 0.96 7.26
C ASN A 196 18.39 0.02 6.27
N LEU A 197 17.97 -1.18 6.68
CA LEU A 197 17.22 -2.10 5.82
C LEU A 197 15.83 -1.56 5.45
N SER A 198 15.26 -0.69 6.29
CA SER A 198 13.95 -0.10 6.00
C SER A 198 13.94 0.72 4.71
N THR A 199 15.09 1.28 4.30
CA THR A 199 15.25 2.02 3.04
C THR A 199 14.95 1.15 1.80
N LEU A 200 15.17 -0.16 1.86
CA LEU A 200 14.80 -1.08 0.77
C LEU A 200 13.29 -1.23 0.59
N ARG A 201 12.49 -0.83 1.59
CA ARG A 201 11.02 -0.86 1.57
C ARG A 201 10.40 0.54 1.36
N THR A 202 11.17 1.52 0.91
CA THR A 202 10.65 2.85 0.52
C THR A 202 10.69 3.04 -0.98
N GLN A 203 10.18 4.17 -1.47
CA GLN A 203 10.31 4.55 -2.90
C GLN A 203 11.75 4.83 -3.34
N THR A 204 12.73 4.80 -2.42
CA THR A 204 14.16 4.83 -2.78
C THR A 204 14.51 3.64 -3.65
N CYS A 205 13.89 2.48 -3.44
CA CYS A 205 14.15 1.27 -4.21
C CYS A 205 12.89 0.84 -4.95
N PHE A 206 13.04 0.38 -6.18
CA PHE A 206 11.91 -0.10 -6.96
C PHE A 206 12.33 -1.15 -7.98
N ARG A 207 11.34 -1.95 -8.38
CA ARG A 207 11.51 -2.99 -9.38
C ARG A 207 10.56 -2.73 -10.54
N THR A 208 11.09 -2.60 -11.74
CA THR A 208 10.32 -2.37 -12.97
C THR A 208 9.58 -3.64 -13.39
N GLU A 209 8.59 -3.48 -14.28
CA GLU A 209 7.75 -4.60 -14.75
C GLU A 209 8.57 -5.79 -15.29
N ASP A 210 9.71 -5.52 -15.92
CA ASP A 210 10.66 -6.53 -16.43
C ASP A 210 11.50 -7.23 -15.34
N GLY A 211 11.29 -6.89 -14.07
CA GLY A 211 11.95 -7.51 -12.94
C GLY A 211 13.36 -6.96 -12.64
N ARG A 212 13.81 -5.88 -13.28
CA ARG A 212 15.07 -5.23 -12.91
C ARG A 212 14.91 -4.36 -11.66
N PHE A 213 15.91 -4.41 -10.78
CA PHE A 213 15.99 -3.59 -9.58
C PHE A 213 16.73 -2.29 -9.88
N PHE A 214 16.19 -1.19 -9.35
CA PHE A 214 16.78 0.13 -9.43
C PHE A 214 16.60 0.84 -8.10
N GLY A 215 17.43 1.85 -7.84
CA GLY A 215 17.19 2.71 -6.70
C GLY A 215 17.76 4.11 -6.87
N TRP A 216 17.18 5.06 -6.17
CA TRP A 216 17.63 6.44 -6.11
C TRP A 216 18.84 6.59 -5.19
N GLU A 217 19.64 7.63 -5.41
CA GLU A 217 20.64 8.05 -4.42
C GLU A 217 19.96 8.44 -3.09
N GLY A 218 18.78 9.05 -3.21
CA GLY A 218 17.85 9.38 -2.13
C GLY A 218 16.56 9.92 -2.75
N CYS A 219 15.56 10.20 -1.93
CA CYS A 219 14.31 10.79 -2.39
C CYS A 219 14.08 12.15 -1.72
N SER A 220 13.60 13.10 -2.51
CA SER A 220 12.90 14.29 -2.03
C SER A 220 11.43 13.93 -1.76
N ASP A 221 10.62 14.93 -1.41
CA ASP A 221 9.18 14.74 -1.14
C ASP A 221 8.42 14.09 -2.31
N ASP A 222 8.80 14.40 -3.56
CA ASP A 222 8.04 14.10 -4.76
C ASP A 222 8.84 13.45 -5.90
N ARG A 223 10.14 13.22 -5.72
CA ARG A 223 11.03 12.72 -6.77
C ARG A 223 12.26 12.04 -6.22
N GLY A 224 12.82 11.14 -7.00
CA GLY A 224 14.16 10.63 -6.79
C GLY A 224 15.24 11.69 -7.04
N CYS A 225 16.38 11.54 -6.37
CA CYS A 225 17.56 12.36 -6.60
C CYS A 225 18.44 11.75 -7.70
N CYS A 226 19.01 12.62 -8.55
CA CYS A 226 19.95 12.27 -9.63
C CYS A 226 19.35 11.34 -10.71
N LEU A 227 20.19 10.54 -11.38
CA LEU A 227 19.81 9.71 -12.55
C LEU A 227 19.37 8.28 -12.19
N GLY A 228 19.37 7.93 -10.91
CA GLY A 228 19.07 6.58 -10.43
C GLY A 228 20.22 5.60 -10.65
N SER A 229 20.30 4.60 -9.77
CA SER A 229 21.31 3.54 -9.70
C SER A 229 22.75 4.05 -9.84
N CYS A 230 23.04 5.23 -9.28
CA CYS A 230 24.35 5.85 -9.31
C CYS A 230 25.40 4.93 -8.68
N THR A 231 26.36 4.46 -9.49
CA THR A 231 27.38 3.49 -9.02
C THR A 231 28.23 4.01 -7.87
N HIS A 232 28.43 5.33 -7.78
CA HIS A 232 29.17 5.95 -6.67
C HIS A 232 28.41 5.94 -5.32
N VAL A 233 27.14 5.55 -5.30
CA VAL A 233 26.33 5.31 -4.09
C VAL A 233 26.12 3.81 -3.92
N TRP A 234 25.58 3.17 -4.96
CA TRP A 234 25.12 1.79 -4.90
C TRP A 234 26.25 0.75 -4.81
N ASN A 235 27.50 1.11 -5.17
CA ASN A 235 28.65 0.22 -4.89
C ASN A 235 28.96 0.09 -3.38
N TYR A 236 28.50 1.02 -2.54
CA TYR A 236 28.69 0.96 -1.09
C TYR A 236 27.53 0.26 -0.37
N GLU A 237 26.39 0.14 -1.03
CA GLU A 237 25.24 -0.61 -0.54
C GLU A 237 25.53 -2.11 -0.68
N GLN A 238 25.50 -2.85 0.43
CA GLN A 238 25.87 -4.27 0.44
C GLN A 238 24.72 -5.16 0.92
N ALA A 239 23.73 -4.60 1.61
CA ALA A 239 22.63 -5.37 2.18
C ALA A 239 21.81 -6.07 1.07
N THR A 240 21.60 -5.44 -0.09
CA THR A 240 20.87 -6.09 -1.19
C THR A 240 21.54 -7.39 -1.63
N ALA A 241 22.86 -7.38 -1.85
CA ALA A 241 23.60 -8.57 -2.27
C ALA A 241 23.61 -9.70 -1.22
N PHE A 242 23.75 -9.35 0.06
CA PHE A 242 23.80 -10.34 1.14
C PHE A 242 22.43 -10.87 1.57
N MET A 243 21.36 -10.07 1.45
CA MET A 243 20.03 -10.41 1.96
C MET A 243 19.03 -10.77 0.87
N PHE A 244 19.22 -10.23 -0.34
CA PHE A 244 18.30 -10.34 -1.46
C PHE A 244 19.08 -10.63 -2.75
N GLY A 245 19.94 -11.64 -2.74
CA GLY A 245 20.88 -11.93 -3.83
C GLY A 245 20.26 -12.13 -5.22
N GLU A 246 18.97 -12.48 -5.31
CA GLU A 246 18.24 -12.54 -6.59
C GLU A 246 17.93 -11.15 -7.20
N LEU A 247 18.04 -10.08 -6.40
CA LEU A 247 17.86 -8.69 -6.83
C LEU A 247 19.19 -8.00 -7.22
N ALA A 248 20.33 -8.57 -6.84
CA ALA A 248 21.66 -7.98 -7.00
C ALA A 248 22.35 -8.36 -8.32
#